data_AF-A0A089P0K8-F1
#
_entry.id   AF-A0A089P0K8-F1
#
_cell.length_a   1.000
_cell.length_b   1.000
_cell.length_c   1.000
_cell.angle_alpha   90.00
_cell.angle_beta   90.00
_cell.angle_gamma   90.00
#
_symmetry.space_group_name_H-M   'P 1'
#
loop_
_entity.id
_entity.type
_entity.pdbx_description
1 polymer ?
#
loop_
_entity_poly.entity_id
_entity_poly.type
_entity_poly.pdbx_seq_one_letter_code
_entity_poly.pdbx_strand_id
1 'polypeptide(L)'
;MPGRHVPDHQMRLFMQFRQSDSVAAAAAKAAFSPATGHRIAADPRLPSAKKTPRGRRRPDPLAEVFEDEIVPLLKAAPGLRPVAVFEEILRRHPDLGAGVRRTLERRIWAWRAVHGADQDVIFRQAHEPGRV
;
A
#
# COMPACT_ATOMS: atom_id res chain seq x y z
N MET A 1 -13.90 23.42 -7.67
CA MET A 1 -13.78 22.73 -6.37
C MET A 1 -12.31 22.61 -6.00
N PRO A 2 -11.83 23.37 -5.00
CA PRO A 2 -10.47 23.18 -4.51
C PRO A 2 -10.28 21.75 -3.97
N GLY A 3 -9.10 21.16 -4.20
CA GLY A 3 -8.67 19.92 -3.55
C GLY A 3 -9.05 18.58 -4.19
N ARG A 4 -9.88 18.53 -5.25
CA ARG A 4 -10.22 17.26 -5.92
C ARG A 4 -9.27 16.98 -7.09
N HIS A 5 -8.60 15.83 -7.07
CA HIS A 5 -7.75 15.37 -8.17
C HIS A 5 -8.57 15.00 -9.41
N VAL A 6 -8.05 15.29 -10.60
CA VAL A 6 -8.63 14.81 -11.88
C VAL A 6 -8.43 13.28 -11.94
N PRO A 7 -9.50 12.47 -11.99
CA PRO A 7 -9.41 11.03 -12.18
C PRO A 7 -9.12 10.68 -13.64
N ASP A 8 -8.63 9.47 -13.87
CA ASP A 8 -8.36 8.92 -15.21
C ASP A 8 -9.54 9.05 -16.16
N HIS A 9 -10.76 8.86 -15.67
CA HIS A 9 -11.99 8.97 -16.47
C HIS A 9 -12.15 10.37 -17.10
N GLN A 10 -11.99 11.43 -16.31
CA GLN A 10 -12.07 12.81 -16.83
C GLN A 10 -10.94 13.09 -17.82
N MET A 11 -9.74 12.57 -17.56
CA MET A 11 -8.64 12.71 -18.51
C MET A 11 -8.88 11.98 -19.83
N ARG A 12 -9.49 10.78 -19.80
CA ARG A 12 -9.87 10.05 -21.03
C ARG A 12 -10.94 10.81 -21.83
N LEU A 13 -11.97 11.34 -21.16
CA LEU A 13 -12.97 12.21 -21.78
C LEU A 13 -12.32 13.43 -22.43
N PHE A 14 -11.39 14.08 -21.74
CA PHE A 14 -10.64 15.19 -22.30
C PHE A 14 -9.87 14.79 -23.56
N MET A 15 -9.16 13.66 -23.54
CA MET A 15 -8.42 13.17 -24.70
C MET A 15 -9.33 12.84 -25.88
N GLN A 16 -10.54 12.34 -25.61
CA GLN A 16 -11.56 12.13 -26.64
C GLN A 16 -12.01 13.45 -27.27
N PHE A 17 -12.38 14.44 -26.46
CA PHE A 17 -12.81 15.76 -26.97
C PHE A 17 -11.67 16.53 -27.64
N ARG A 18 -10.42 16.30 -27.25
CA ARG A 18 -9.24 16.94 -27.87
C ARG A 18 -9.01 16.55 -29.33
N GLN A 19 -9.67 15.51 -29.84
CA GLN A 19 -9.59 15.15 -31.25
C GLN A 19 -10.30 16.17 -32.15
N SER A 20 -11.34 16.85 -31.65
CA SER A 20 -12.16 17.79 -32.42
C SER A 20 -12.19 19.20 -31.84
N ASP A 21 -12.08 19.35 -30.52
CA ASP A 21 -12.29 20.60 -29.81
C ASP A 21 -10.97 21.25 -29.37
N SER A 22 -10.99 22.58 -29.18
CA SER A 22 -9.89 23.30 -28.54
C SER A 22 -9.64 22.81 -27.11
N VAL A 23 -8.43 23.07 -26.57
CA VAL A 23 -8.07 22.66 -25.20
C VAL A 23 -9.06 23.20 -24.16
N ALA A 24 -9.49 24.46 -24.31
CA ALA A 24 -10.43 25.08 -23.39
C ALA A 24 -11.81 24.42 -23.45
N ALA A 25 -12.33 24.15 -24.65
CA ALA A 25 -13.63 23.50 -24.84
C ALA A 25 -13.62 22.04 -24.35
N ALA A 26 -12.57 21.28 -24.69
CA ALA A 26 -12.41 19.90 -24.22
C ALA A 26 -12.28 19.83 -22.69
N ALA A 27 -11.54 20.76 -22.06
CA ALA A 27 -11.40 20.82 -20.61
C ALA A 27 -12.73 21.14 -19.92
N ALA A 28 -13.50 22.08 -20.47
CA ALA A 28 -14.83 22.41 -19.98
C ALA A 28 -15.78 21.20 -20.07
N LYS A 29 -15.80 20.49 -21.20
CA LYS A 29 -16.57 19.24 -21.38
C LYS A 29 -16.14 18.13 -20.42
N ALA A 30 -14.85 18.07 -20.08
CA ALA A 30 -14.29 17.11 -19.12
C ALA A 30 -14.38 17.55 -17.64
N ALA A 31 -15.06 18.66 -17.36
CA ALA A 31 -15.31 19.21 -16.03
C ALA A 31 -14.04 19.65 -15.25
N PHE A 32 -13.06 20.24 -15.94
CA PHE A 32 -11.91 20.87 -15.29
C PHE A 32 -11.43 22.14 -16.02
N SER A 33 -10.54 22.90 -15.38
CA SER A 33 -10.10 24.20 -15.89
C SER A 33 -9.23 24.09 -17.16
N PRO A 34 -9.25 25.10 -18.05
CA PRO A 34 -8.36 25.16 -19.20
C PRO A 34 -6.88 25.00 -18.85
N ALA A 35 -6.44 25.61 -17.73
CA ALA A 35 -5.08 25.45 -17.20
C ALA A 35 -4.72 23.98 -16.88
N THR A 36 -5.69 23.18 -16.44
CA THR A 36 -5.52 21.74 -16.22
C THR A 36 -5.49 20.99 -17.55
N GLY A 37 -6.31 21.39 -18.52
CA GLY A 37 -6.26 20.87 -19.89
C GLY A 37 -4.90 21.09 -20.55
N HIS A 38 -4.31 22.28 -20.44
CA HIS A 38 -2.97 22.56 -20.95
C HIS A 38 -1.89 21.70 -20.27
N ARG A 39 -1.96 21.51 -18.94
CA ARG A 39 -1.03 20.60 -18.22
C ARG A 39 -1.18 19.15 -18.64
N ILE A 40 -2.40 18.69 -18.87
CA ILE A 40 -2.68 17.32 -19.35
C ILE A 40 -2.19 17.15 -20.80
N ALA A 41 -2.37 18.17 -21.66
CA ALA A 41 -1.86 18.13 -23.03
C ALA A 41 -0.33 18.07 -23.09
N ALA A 42 0.36 18.74 -22.16
CA ALA A 42 1.83 18.71 -22.07
C ALA A 42 2.38 17.36 -21.56
N ASP A 43 1.65 16.67 -20.68
CA ASP A 43 2.01 15.32 -20.19
C ASP A 43 0.78 14.38 -20.25
N PRO A 44 0.57 13.67 -21.38
CA PRO A 44 -0.64 12.92 -21.67
C PRO A 44 -0.75 11.57 -20.95
N ARG A 45 0.10 11.28 -19.97
CA ARG A 45 -0.02 10.07 -19.14
C ARG A 45 -1.16 10.19 -18.14
N LEU A 46 -1.88 9.09 -17.88
CA LEU A 46 -2.99 9.09 -16.93
C LEU A 46 -2.53 9.45 -15.49
N PRO A 47 -3.38 10.10 -14.67
CA PRO A 47 -3.06 10.42 -13.29
C PRO A 47 -2.66 9.18 -12.47
N SER A 48 -3.31 8.04 -12.69
CA SER A 48 -2.93 6.75 -12.09
C SER A 48 -1.51 6.31 -12.46
N ALA A 49 -1.10 6.49 -13.72
CA ALA A 49 0.22 6.12 -14.22
C ALA A 49 1.34 7.05 -13.70
N LYS A 50 0.99 8.25 -13.22
CA LYS A 50 1.95 9.19 -12.59
C LYS A 50 2.15 8.94 -11.10
N LYS A 51 1.28 8.15 -10.45
CA LYS A 51 1.38 7.89 -9.00
C LYS A 51 2.62 7.04 -8.72
N THR A 52 3.67 7.68 -8.26
CA THR A 52 4.83 6.97 -7.70
C THR A 52 4.44 6.37 -6.35
N PRO A 53 4.81 5.11 -6.07
CA PRO A 53 4.64 4.53 -4.75
C PRO A 53 5.23 5.45 -3.69
N ARG A 54 4.46 5.72 -2.64
CA ARG A 54 4.94 6.59 -1.56
C ARG A 54 6.01 5.83 -0.79
N GLY A 55 7.26 6.25 -0.96
CA GLY A 55 8.39 5.70 -0.23
C GLY A 55 8.30 5.98 1.28
N ARG A 56 9.05 5.20 2.05
CA ARG A 56 9.20 5.42 3.49
C ARG A 56 10.03 6.68 3.72
N ARG A 57 9.57 7.58 4.61
CA ARG A 57 10.29 8.82 4.93
C ARG A 57 11.45 8.65 5.92
N ARG A 58 11.37 7.63 6.78
CA ARG A 58 12.38 7.32 7.81
C ARG A 58 12.97 5.94 7.54
N PRO A 59 14.26 5.69 7.79
CA PRO A 59 14.80 4.34 7.76
C PRO A 59 14.02 3.40 8.69
N ASP A 60 14.15 2.11 8.41
CA ASP A 60 13.46 1.08 9.16
C ASP A 60 14.22 0.69 10.42
N PRO A 61 13.67 0.93 11.62
CA PRO A 61 14.39 0.64 12.86
C PRO A 61 14.58 -0.86 13.06
N LEU A 62 13.77 -1.71 12.42
CA LEU A 62 13.87 -3.16 12.57
C LEU A 62 14.54 -3.85 11.38
N ALA A 63 15.13 -3.12 10.42
CA ALA A 63 15.64 -3.75 9.19
C ALA A 63 16.75 -4.76 9.49
N GLU A 64 17.68 -4.39 10.36
CA GLU A 64 18.87 -5.20 10.67
C GLU A 64 18.53 -6.38 11.58
N VAL A 65 17.59 -6.22 12.51
CA VAL A 65 17.29 -7.24 13.53
C VAL A 65 16.16 -8.21 13.14
N PHE A 66 15.37 -7.88 12.11
CA PHE A 66 14.17 -8.66 11.82
C PHE A 66 14.46 -10.06 11.28
N GLU A 67 15.23 -10.16 10.20
CA GLU A 67 15.56 -11.47 9.60
C GLU A 67 16.60 -12.22 10.43
N ASP A 68 17.55 -11.50 11.05
CA ASP A 68 18.70 -12.12 11.71
C ASP A 68 18.40 -12.59 13.14
N GLU A 69 17.45 -11.95 13.84
CA GLU A 69 17.15 -12.29 15.24
C GLU A 69 15.69 -12.65 15.49
N ILE A 70 14.77 -11.83 14.98
CA ILE A 70 13.33 -12.01 15.26
C ILE A 70 12.80 -13.26 14.56
N VAL A 71 13.13 -13.47 13.28
CA VAL A 71 12.67 -14.64 12.52
C VAL A 71 13.17 -15.96 13.13
N PRO A 72 14.47 -16.12 13.48
CA PRO A 72 14.95 -17.30 14.21
C PRO A 72 14.21 -17.54 15.53
N LEU A 73 13.94 -16.48 16.30
CA LEU A 73 13.20 -16.59 17.57
C LEU A 73 11.77 -17.11 17.35
N LEU A 74 11.08 -16.62 16.32
CA LEU A 74 9.74 -17.08 15.96
C LEU A 74 9.73 -18.51 15.43
N LYS A 75 10.76 -18.94 14.69
CA LYS A 75 10.91 -20.32 14.22
C LYS A 75 11.19 -21.29 15.36
N ALA A 76 12.06 -20.91 16.29
CA ALA A 76 12.44 -21.74 17.44
C ALA A 76 11.27 -21.93 18.42
N ALA A 77 10.43 -20.90 18.59
CA ALA A 77 9.26 -20.97 19.46
C ALA A 77 8.03 -20.28 18.82
N PRO A 78 7.28 -21.00 17.96
CA PRO A 78 6.14 -20.46 17.23
C PRO A 78 5.03 -19.88 18.12
N GLY A 79 4.85 -20.43 19.32
CA GLY A 79 3.87 -19.99 20.32
C GLY A 79 4.24 -18.70 21.07
N LEU A 80 5.42 -18.10 20.83
CA LEU A 80 5.82 -16.88 21.53
C LEU A 80 4.84 -15.73 21.28
N ARG A 81 4.49 -15.00 22.32
CA ARG A 81 3.67 -13.80 22.15
C ARG A 81 4.53 -12.66 21.56
N PRO A 82 4.00 -11.86 20.62
CA PRO A 82 4.72 -10.71 20.06
C PRO A 82 5.28 -9.74 21.11
N VAL A 83 4.61 -9.60 22.27
CA VAL A 83 5.09 -8.79 23.40
C VAL A 83 6.36 -9.35 24.04
N ALA A 84 6.49 -10.69 24.14
CA ALA A 84 7.68 -11.32 24.69
C ALA A 84 8.88 -11.16 23.74
N VAL A 85 8.62 -11.27 22.42
CA VAL A 85 9.62 -10.97 21.39
C VAL A 85 10.06 -9.50 21.48
N PHE A 86 9.11 -8.58 21.71
CA PHE A 86 9.42 -7.16 21.88
C PHE A 86 10.32 -6.89 23.09
N GLU A 87 10.01 -7.48 24.24
CA GLU A 87 10.81 -7.34 25.47
C GLU A 87 12.24 -7.89 25.25
N GLU A 88 12.36 -9.04 24.62
CA GLU A 88 13.67 -9.64 24.31
C GLU A 88 14.48 -8.79 23.33
N ILE A 89 13.85 -8.21 22.31
CA ILE A 89 14.53 -7.34 21.36
C ILE A 89 14.97 -6.03 22.02
N LEU A 90 14.15 -5.42 22.89
CA LEU A 90 14.58 -4.24 23.64
C LEU A 90 15.70 -4.54 24.64
N ARG A 91 15.73 -5.75 25.19
CA ARG A 91 16.82 -6.19 26.08
C ARG A 91 18.15 -6.30 25.34
N ARG A 92 18.14 -6.73 24.07
CA ARG A 92 19.35 -6.84 23.22
C ARG A 92 19.74 -5.53 22.54
N HIS A 93 18.73 -4.75 22.13
CA HIS A 93 18.85 -3.51 21.35
C HIS A 93 18.08 -2.36 22.04
N PRO A 94 18.63 -1.82 23.14
CA PRO A 94 17.95 -0.77 23.91
C PRO A 94 17.79 0.54 23.13
N ASP A 95 18.57 0.76 22.07
CA ASP A 95 18.56 1.93 21.19
C ASP A 95 17.31 2.03 20.30
N LEU A 96 16.63 0.91 20.01
CA LEU A 96 15.40 0.89 19.20
C LEU A 96 14.24 1.67 19.85
N GLY A 97 14.22 1.72 21.19
CA GLY A 97 13.22 2.41 21.99
C GLY A 97 11.80 1.84 21.90
N ALA A 98 10.91 2.26 22.79
CA ALA A 98 9.57 1.67 22.90
C ALA A 98 8.64 1.92 21.67
N GLY A 99 8.97 2.90 20.83
CA GLY A 99 8.17 3.30 19.67
C GLY A 99 8.09 2.25 18.55
N VAL A 100 8.91 1.20 18.58
CA VAL A 100 8.93 0.15 17.55
C VAL A 100 7.91 -0.97 17.77
N ARG A 101 7.29 -1.05 18.97
CA ARG A 101 6.39 -2.15 19.36
C ARG A 101 5.35 -2.48 18.30
N ARG A 102 4.58 -1.48 17.85
CA ARG A 102 3.51 -1.68 16.85
C ARG A 102 4.06 -2.13 15.50
N THR A 103 5.24 -1.64 15.11
CA THR A 103 5.90 -2.04 13.86
C THR A 103 6.36 -3.49 13.95
N LEU A 104 6.94 -3.90 15.08
CA LEU A 104 7.35 -5.26 15.35
C LEU A 104 6.16 -6.22 15.33
N GLU A 105 5.13 -5.95 16.13
CA GLU A 105 3.93 -6.79 16.22
C GLU A 105 3.30 -6.99 14.83
N ARG A 106 3.12 -5.91 14.06
CA ARG A 106 2.61 -6.00 12.68
C ARG A 106 3.44 -6.89 11.78
N ARG A 107 4.77 -6.81 11.86
CA ARG A 107 5.65 -7.65 11.03
C ARG A 107 5.62 -9.10 11.46
N ILE A 108 5.58 -9.38 12.76
CA ILE A 108 5.42 -10.75 13.27
C ILE A 108 4.10 -11.34 12.74
N TRP A 109 3.01 -10.58 12.77
CA TRP A 109 1.71 -11.02 12.24
C TRP A 109 1.76 -11.28 10.74
N ALA A 110 2.35 -10.36 9.95
CA ALA A 110 2.52 -10.55 8.52
C ALA A 110 3.41 -11.76 8.19
N TRP A 111 4.50 -11.95 8.94
CA TRP A 111 5.40 -13.08 8.78
C TRP A 111 4.69 -14.40 9.12
N ARG A 112 3.93 -14.46 10.21
CA ARG A 112 3.13 -15.63 10.61
C ARG A 112 2.01 -15.95 9.62
N ALA A 113 1.40 -14.96 8.99
CA ALA A 113 0.40 -15.20 7.94
C ALA A 113 1.00 -16.00 6.76
N VAL A 114 2.30 -15.81 6.49
CA VAL A 114 3.01 -16.50 5.40
C VAL A 114 3.69 -17.79 5.86
N HIS A 115 4.20 -17.85 7.11
CA HIS A 115 5.09 -18.92 7.59
C HIS A 115 4.61 -19.64 8.86
N GLY A 116 3.48 -19.26 9.44
CA GLY A 116 2.97 -19.80 10.70
C GLY A 116 2.45 -21.23 10.58
N ALA A 117 2.60 -22.01 11.65
CA ALA A 117 2.16 -23.41 11.73
C ALA A 117 0.62 -23.56 11.71
N ASP A 118 -0.11 -22.55 12.18
CA ASP A 118 -1.58 -22.51 12.18
C ASP A 118 -2.12 -21.81 10.92
N GLN A 119 -1.82 -22.34 9.74
CA GLN A 119 -2.71 -22.08 8.61
C GLN A 119 -3.90 -23.02 8.75
N ASP A 120 -4.98 -22.53 9.35
CA ASP A 120 -6.29 -23.17 9.16
C ASP A 120 -6.52 -23.26 7.65
N VAL A 121 -6.48 -24.48 7.11
CA VAL A 121 -6.74 -24.73 5.69
C VAL A 121 -8.22 -24.41 5.45
N ILE A 122 -8.48 -23.19 4.98
CA ILE A 122 -9.84 -22.79 4.58
C ILE A 122 -10.14 -23.49 3.26
N PHE A 123 -10.87 -24.61 3.33
CA PHE A 123 -11.53 -25.17 2.16
C PHE A 123 -12.65 -24.22 1.75
N ARG A 124 -12.42 -23.43 0.69
CA ARG A 124 -13.51 -22.64 0.09
C ARG A 124 -14.53 -23.61 -0.48
N GLN A 125 -15.70 -23.71 0.15
CA GLN A 125 -16.86 -24.33 -0.49
C GLN A 125 -17.27 -23.43 -1.66
N ALA A 126 -16.92 -23.83 -2.88
CA ALA A 126 -17.51 -23.26 -4.07
C ALA A 126 -18.93 -23.83 -4.19
N HIS A 127 -19.90 -23.14 -3.61
CA HIS A 127 -21.30 -23.46 -3.86
C HIS A 127 -21.65 -22.89 -5.24
N GLU A 128 -21.71 -23.75 -6.27
CA GLU A 128 -22.27 -23.30 -7.54
C GLU A 128 -23.77 -23.01 -7.34
N PRO A 129 -24.23 -21.78 -7.64
CA PRO A 129 -25.64 -21.47 -7.57
C PRO A 129 -26.37 -22.22 -8.69
N GLY A 130 -27.29 -23.13 -8.32
CA GLY A 130 -28.21 -23.73 -9.30
C GLY A 130 -28.37 -25.26 -9.30
N ARG A 131 -27.99 -25.99 -8.24
CA ARG A 131 -28.42 -27.39 -8.08
C ARG A 131 -29.52 -27.49 -7.03
N VAL A 132 -30.77 -27.55 -7.50
CA VAL A 132 -31.92 -28.13 -6.78
C VAL A 132 -31.98 -29.62 -7.03
#